data_AF-A0A6M8HXB9-F1
#
_entry.id   AF-A0A6M8HXB9-F1
#
_cell.length_a   1.000
_cell.length_b   1.000
_cell.length_c   1.000
_cell.angle_alpha   90.00
_cell.angle_beta   90.00
_cell.angle_gamma   90.00
#
_symmetry.space_group_name_H-M   'P 1'
#
loop_
_entity.id
_entity.type
_entity.pdbx_description
1 polymer ?
#
loop_
_entity_poly.entity_id
_entity_poly.type
_entity_poly.pdbx_seq_one_letter_code
_entity_poly.pdbx_strand_id
1 'polypeptide(L)'
;MAADPAVERREGALTANRIGELAETPIRGAFDVDHLKAIHAYIFQDLPHHRPGEMRSDTSGWSKFRALEGQVSVHEVHYAHDHIEQRAATILRDLGGPAAITGLAPDAFTSRMARLYGDLDHVHSFHEGNSRTLRELTRSLAQEAGYDLNWTSSSVDAAERNRLYVARDIAVLERAFPGLTPQRGMETNNRAEFEASLALPALRRAPGASLEAIIREGLTPITPVQQESTPAIEASAVAAPAGKPLGIAGMALAALSRHQAAIDGSAAPAPYTSVADRTHLPPPSTSSLPIAPAGKSVTEAAPERKSAEYRPSRDPSP
;
A
#
# COMPACT_ATOMS: atom_id res chain seq x y z
N MET A 1 -5.53 -16.89 12.34
CA MET A 1 -4.27 -17.65 12.28
C MET A 1 -3.38 -16.90 11.30
N ALA A 2 -2.09 -16.73 11.59
CA ALA A 2 -1.15 -16.24 10.58
C ALA A 2 -1.14 -17.24 9.41
N ALA A 3 -1.06 -16.74 8.17
CA ALA A 3 -0.95 -17.62 7.02
C ALA A 3 0.33 -18.46 7.13
N ASP A 4 0.30 -19.68 6.57
CA ASP A 4 1.47 -20.54 6.55
C ASP A 4 2.56 -19.88 5.68
N PRO A 5 3.78 -19.61 6.21
CA PRO A 5 4.84 -18.98 5.44
C PRO A 5 5.19 -19.73 4.14
N ALA A 6 4.94 -21.04 4.06
CA ALA A 6 5.11 -21.82 2.84
C ALA A 6 4.06 -21.47 1.76
N VAL A 7 2.82 -21.21 2.17
CA VAL A 7 1.74 -20.77 1.28
C VAL A 7 2.07 -19.39 0.73
N GLU A 8 2.42 -18.45 1.60
CA GLU A 8 2.75 -17.08 1.20
C GLU A 8 3.97 -17.02 0.26
N ARG A 9 5.02 -17.81 0.50
CA ARG A 9 6.16 -17.93 -0.43
C ARG A 9 5.73 -18.47 -1.80
N ARG A 10 4.86 -19.48 -1.83
CA ARG A 10 4.34 -20.07 -3.08
C ARG A 10 3.51 -19.06 -3.87
N GLU A 11 2.62 -18.33 -3.20
CA GLU A 11 1.83 -17.27 -3.82
C GLU A 11 2.72 -16.14 -4.36
N GLY A 12 3.73 -15.74 -3.59
CA GLY A 12 4.75 -14.80 -4.02
C GLY A 12 5.42 -15.24 -5.33
N ALA A 13 5.88 -16.50 -5.41
CA ALA A 13 6.51 -17.05 -6.61
C ALA A 13 5.57 -17.08 -7.82
N LEU A 14 4.31 -17.48 -7.64
CA LEU A 14 3.31 -17.49 -8.73
C LEU A 14 3.09 -16.08 -9.30
N THR A 15 2.88 -15.09 -8.42
CA THR A 15 2.70 -13.70 -8.88
C THR A 15 3.97 -13.11 -9.49
N ALA A 16 5.16 -13.48 -8.99
CA ALA A 16 6.44 -13.04 -9.55
C ALA A 16 6.64 -13.56 -10.99
N ASN A 17 6.26 -14.81 -11.27
CA ASN A 17 6.31 -15.37 -12.62
C ASN A 17 5.43 -14.57 -13.59
N ARG A 18 4.19 -14.27 -13.18
CA ARG A 18 3.25 -13.47 -14.01
C ARG A 18 3.73 -12.05 -14.24
N ILE A 19 4.36 -11.43 -13.24
CA ILE A 19 4.98 -10.11 -13.39
C ILE A 19 6.16 -10.18 -14.37
N GLY A 20 6.99 -11.22 -14.30
CA GLY A 20 8.07 -11.45 -15.26
C GLY A 20 7.56 -11.60 -16.70
N GLU A 21 6.48 -12.36 -16.90
CA GLU A 21 5.81 -12.46 -18.21
C GLU A 21 5.33 -11.11 -18.73
N LEU A 22 4.76 -10.24 -17.86
CA LEU A 22 4.31 -8.90 -18.24
C LEU A 22 5.45 -7.92 -18.56
N ALA A 23 6.65 -8.16 -18.05
CA ALA A 23 7.84 -7.39 -18.43
C ALA A 23 8.26 -7.69 -19.89
N GLU A 24 8.04 -8.92 -20.35
CA GLU A 24 8.34 -9.35 -21.73
C GLU A 24 7.17 -9.06 -22.69
N THR A 25 5.94 -9.35 -22.25
CA THR A 25 4.70 -9.24 -23.04
C THR A 25 3.66 -8.45 -22.23
N PRO A 26 3.70 -7.11 -22.27
CA PRO A 26 2.79 -6.29 -21.49
C PRO A 26 1.34 -6.46 -21.96
N ILE A 27 0.41 -6.24 -21.05
CA ILE A 27 -0.99 -6.01 -21.42
C ILE A 27 -1.09 -4.57 -21.95
N ARG A 28 -1.63 -4.40 -23.16
CA ARG A 28 -1.96 -3.10 -23.74
C ARG A 28 -3.38 -2.72 -23.36
N GLY A 29 -3.55 -1.46 -23.00
CA GLY A 29 -4.86 -0.90 -22.66
C GLY A 29 -4.79 0.62 -22.56
N ALA A 30 -5.95 1.25 -22.34
CA ALA A 30 -6.07 2.71 -22.33
C ALA A 30 -5.65 3.37 -20.99
N PHE A 31 -5.07 2.59 -20.07
CA PHE A 31 -4.80 3.00 -18.68
C PHE A 31 -6.07 3.46 -17.97
N ASP A 32 -7.16 2.73 -18.19
CA ASP A 32 -8.45 2.88 -17.52
C ASP A 32 -8.70 1.74 -16.52
N VAL A 33 -9.90 1.70 -15.93
CA VAL A 33 -10.26 0.68 -14.94
C VAL A 33 -10.21 -0.72 -15.54
N ASP A 34 -10.58 -0.90 -16.80
CA ASP A 34 -10.55 -2.20 -17.46
C ASP A 34 -9.10 -2.68 -17.63
N HIS A 35 -8.18 -1.78 -17.99
CA HIS A 35 -6.76 -2.09 -18.02
C HIS A 35 -6.23 -2.46 -16.62
N LEU A 36 -6.60 -1.70 -15.58
CA LEU A 36 -6.21 -2.00 -14.19
C LEU A 36 -6.72 -3.39 -13.74
N LYS A 37 -7.98 -3.72 -14.04
CA LYS A 37 -8.60 -5.02 -13.76
C LYS A 37 -7.91 -6.14 -14.54
N ALA A 38 -7.56 -5.93 -15.81
CA ALA A 38 -6.85 -6.91 -16.64
C ALA A 38 -5.46 -7.24 -16.10
N ILE A 39 -4.68 -6.22 -15.71
CA ILE A 39 -3.37 -6.42 -15.06
C ILE A 39 -3.53 -7.24 -13.78
N HIS A 40 -4.49 -6.88 -12.92
CA HIS A 40 -4.75 -7.64 -11.70
C HIS A 40 -5.20 -9.08 -12.01
N ALA A 41 -6.10 -9.27 -12.97
CA ALA A 41 -6.56 -10.60 -13.37
C ALA A 41 -5.39 -11.48 -13.81
N TYR A 42 -4.48 -10.94 -14.62
CA TYR A 42 -3.31 -11.67 -15.12
C TYR A 42 -2.31 -12.03 -14.02
N ILE A 43 -1.97 -11.08 -13.14
CA ILE A 43 -1.00 -11.33 -12.05
C ILE A 43 -1.51 -12.42 -11.09
N PHE A 44 -2.81 -12.45 -10.82
CA PHE A 44 -3.43 -13.32 -9.82
C PHE A 44 -4.16 -14.53 -10.42
N GLN A 45 -4.07 -14.79 -11.73
CA GLN A 45 -4.84 -15.84 -12.41
C GLN A 45 -4.67 -17.25 -11.82
N ASP A 46 -3.51 -17.54 -11.22
CA ASP A 46 -3.22 -18.83 -10.57
C ASP A 46 -3.68 -18.88 -9.10
N LEU A 47 -4.29 -17.82 -8.59
CA LEU A 47 -4.70 -17.61 -7.20
C LEU A 47 -6.18 -17.16 -7.12
N PRO A 48 -7.15 -18.06 -7.39
CA PRO A 48 -8.56 -17.70 -7.47
C PRO A 48 -9.13 -17.10 -6.18
N HIS A 49 -8.56 -17.41 -5.02
CA HIS A 49 -8.99 -16.85 -3.73
C HIS A 49 -8.67 -15.35 -3.58
N HIS A 50 -7.76 -14.80 -4.39
CA HIS A 50 -7.47 -13.36 -4.46
C HIS A 50 -8.40 -12.60 -5.43
N ARG A 51 -9.40 -13.29 -6.00
CA ARG A 51 -10.43 -12.74 -6.91
C ARG A 51 -9.84 -11.92 -8.07
N PRO A 52 -9.19 -12.58 -9.03
CA PRO A 52 -8.44 -11.89 -10.08
C PRO A 52 -9.33 -10.96 -10.91
N GLY A 53 -9.04 -9.66 -10.88
CA GLY A 53 -9.75 -8.63 -11.65
C GLY A 53 -11.01 -8.09 -10.97
N GLU A 54 -11.40 -8.63 -9.82
CA GLU A 54 -12.59 -8.19 -9.08
C GLU A 54 -12.22 -7.08 -8.09
N MET A 55 -12.67 -5.86 -8.38
CA MET A 55 -12.57 -4.75 -7.42
C MET A 55 -13.49 -5.01 -6.23
N ARG A 56 -13.05 -4.60 -5.03
CA ARG A 56 -13.87 -4.74 -3.83
C ARG A 56 -15.06 -3.79 -3.84
N SER A 57 -16.11 -4.19 -3.14
CA SER A 57 -17.29 -3.34 -2.89
C SER A 57 -17.01 -2.26 -1.84
N ASP A 58 -17.90 -1.27 -1.80
CA ASP A 58 -17.92 -0.25 -0.75
C ASP A 58 -18.22 -0.88 0.63
N THR A 59 -17.63 -0.31 1.67
CA THR A 59 -17.75 -0.75 3.07
C THR A 59 -17.92 0.47 3.99
N SER A 60 -18.21 0.28 5.28
CA SER A 60 -18.26 1.39 6.26
C SER A 60 -16.88 1.91 6.68
N GLY A 61 -15.82 1.25 6.23
CA GLY A 61 -14.43 1.53 6.58
C GLY A 61 -13.52 0.47 5.97
N TRP A 62 -12.30 0.87 5.61
CA TRP A 62 -11.29 -0.04 5.07
C TRP A 62 -9.92 0.38 5.59
N SER A 63 -9.30 -0.47 6.40
CA SER A 63 -7.99 -0.23 6.97
C SER A 63 -7.18 -1.51 7.04
N LYS A 64 -5.86 -1.37 7.12
CA LYS A 64 -4.94 -2.50 7.36
C LYS A 64 -3.97 -2.13 8.48
N PHE A 65 -3.78 -3.06 9.41
CA PHE A 65 -2.67 -3.00 10.35
C PHE A 65 -1.37 -3.39 9.65
N ARG A 66 -0.35 -2.56 9.85
CA ARG A 66 0.94 -2.61 9.17
C ARG A 66 2.00 -2.92 10.19
N ALA A 67 2.82 -3.93 9.93
CA ALA A 67 4.04 -4.23 10.67
C ALA A 67 5.21 -4.10 9.71
N LEU A 68 6.19 -3.27 10.04
CA LEU A 68 7.42 -3.17 9.24
C LEU A 68 8.37 -4.30 9.65
N GLU A 69 9.06 -4.87 8.66
CA GLU A 69 9.94 -6.02 8.90
C GLU A 69 11.06 -5.64 9.87
N GLY A 70 11.25 -6.44 10.92
CA GLY A 70 12.22 -6.16 11.98
C GLY A 70 11.80 -5.05 12.97
N GLN A 71 10.55 -4.57 12.90
CA GLN A 71 10.01 -3.58 13.84
C GLN A 71 8.87 -4.18 14.66
N VAL A 72 8.78 -3.75 15.93
CA VAL A 72 7.72 -4.19 16.87
C VAL A 72 6.47 -3.32 16.74
N SER A 73 6.62 -2.07 16.27
CA SER A 73 5.52 -1.14 16.13
C SER A 73 4.59 -1.54 14.99
N VAL A 74 3.29 -1.53 15.29
CA VAL A 74 2.23 -1.62 14.29
C VAL A 74 1.51 -0.28 14.18
N HIS A 75 1.10 0.07 12.97
CA HIS A 75 0.25 1.24 12.72
C HIS A 75 -0.91 0.86 11.81
N GLU A 76 -2.01 1.60 11.92
CA GLU A 76 -3.19 1.41 11.07
C GLU A 76 -3.14 2.38 9.90
N VAL A 77 -3.38 1.86 8.69
CA VAL A 77 -3.50 2.68 7.47
C VAL A 77 -4.93 2.62 6.99
N HIS A 78 -5.55 3.79 6.87
CA HIS A 78 -6.92 3.96 6.40
C HIS A 78 -6.95 4.29 4.91
N TYR A 79 -7.81 3.59 4.19
CA TYR A 79 -8.01 3.74 2.75
C TYR A 79 -9.41 4.30 2.48
N ALA A 80 -9.69 4.64 1.21
CA ALA A 80 -11.05 4.93 0.78
C ALA A 80 -11.96 3.73 1.08
N HIS A 81 -13.22 3.94 1.43
CA HIS A 81 -14.16 2.86 1.71
C HIS A 81 -15.42 2.91 0.84
N ASP A 82 -15.62 4.00 0.09
CA ASP A 82 -16.79 4.24 -0.74
C ASP A 82 -16.42 4.65 -2.17
N HIS A 83 -17.33 4.43 -3.12
CA HIS A 83 -17.19 4.78 -4.52
C HIS A 83 -15.90 4.26 -5.17
N ILE A 84 -15.47 3.04 -4.82
CA ILE A 84 -14.12 2.54 -5.14
C ILE A 84 -13.83 2.56 -6.65
N GLU A 85 -14.73 1.99 -7.47
CA GLU A 85 -14.57 1.96 -8.92
C GLU A 85 -14.65 3.36 -9.55
N GLN A 86 -15.58 4.20 -9.09
CA GLN A 86 -15.77 5.55 -9.61
C GLN A 86 -14.56 6.47 -9.30
N ARG A 87 -13.96 6.31 -8.11
CA ARG A 87 -12.74 7.03 -7.72
C ARG A 87 -11.56 6.60 -8.59
N ALA A 88 -11.35 5.28 -8.77
CA ALA A 88 -10.30 4.77 -9.65
C ALA A 88 -10.47 5.27 -11.09
N ALA A 89 -11.68 5.21 -11.64
CA ALA A 89 -12.00 5.71 -12.97
C ALA A 89 -11.70 7.21 -13.11
N THR A 90 -12.01 8.00 -12.09
CA THR A 90 -11.73 9.45 -12.08
C THR A 90 -10.24 9.74 -12.09
N ILE A 91 -9.47 9.07 -11.22
CA ILE A 91 -8.02 9.24 -11.14
C ILE A 91 -7.35 8.88 -12.48
N LEU A 92 -7.74 7.75 -13.07
CA LEU A 92 -7.17 7.26 -14.33
C LEU A 92 -7.56 8.15 -15.52
N ARG A 93 -8.80 8.64 -15.57
CA ARG A 93 -9.22 9.61 -16.59
C ARG A 93 -8.45 10.93 -16.46
N ASP A 94 -8.31 11.45 -15.25
CA ASP A 94 -7.65 12.74 -15.00
C ASP A 94 -6.13 12.69 -15.28
N LEU A 95 -5.52 11.50 -15.28
CA LEU A 95 -4.15 11.30 -15.76
C LEU A 95 -4.01 11.67 -17.25
N GLY A 96 -5.00 11.32 -18.08
CA GLY A 96 -5.00 11.56 -19.53
C GLY A 96 -4.19 10.56 -20.36
N GLY A 97 -3.87 9.39 -19.79
CA GLY A 97 -3.07 8.34 -20.44
C GLY A 97 -1.60 8.72 -20.68
N PRO A 98 -0.85 7.91 -21.46
CA PRO A 98 0.58 8.11 -21.69
C PRO A 98 0.90 9.45 -22.34
N ALA A 99 0.10 9.86 -23.34
CA ALA A 99 0.32 11.09 -24.10
C ALA A 99 0.35 12.35 -23.22
N ALA A 100 -0.36 12.35 -22.08
CA ALA A 100 -0.38 13.48 -21.14
C ALA A 100 0.88 13.60 -20.29
N ILE A 101 1.75 12.60 -20.30
CA ILE A 101 3.01 12.56 -19.53
C ILE A 101 4.25 12.27 -20.40
N THR A 102 4.08 11.92 -21.66
CA THR A 102 5.18 11.81 -22.65
C THR A 102 5.90 13.15 -22.81
N GLY A 103 7.24 13.11 -22.84
CA GLY A 103 8.08 14.29 -23.05
C GLY A 103 8.22 15.21 -21.85
N LEU A 104 7.58 14.90 -20.71
CA LEU A 104 7.83 15.61 -19.46
C LEU A 104 9.28 15.40 -19.02
N ALA A 105 9.89 16.45 -18.44
CA ALA A 105 11.18 16.33 -17.77
C ALA A 105 11.07 15.33 -16.59
N PRO A 106 12.16 14.64 -16.21
CA PRO A 106 12.11 13.57 -15.22
C PRO A 106 11.44 13.93 -13.89
N ASP A 107 11.66 15.14 -13.38
CA ASP A 107 11.07 15.57 -12.10
C ASP A 107 9.56 15.80 -12.23
N ALA A 108 9.11 16.39 -13.34
CA ALA A 108 7.68 16.58 -13.62
C ALA A 108 6.97 15.25 -13.86
N PHE A 109 7.62 14.32 -14.58
CA PHE A 109 7.13 12.96 -14.78
C PHE A 109 6.99 12.24 -13.43
N THR A 110 8.03 12.31 -12.61
CA THR A 110 8.08 11.70 -11.27
C THR A 110 6.93 12.18 -10.40
N SER A 111 6.68 13.50 -10.33
CA SER A 111 5.61 14.05 -9.51
C SER A 111 4.23 13.59 -9.99
N ARG A 112 4.00 13.55 -11.31
CA ARG A 112 2.75 13.01 -11.89
C ARG A 112 2.56 11.53 -11.55
N MET A 113 3.62 10.72 -11.64
CA MET A 113 3.57 9.30 -11.34
C MET A 113 3.36 9.01 -9.84
N ALA A 114 4.04 9.76 -8.96
CA ALA A 114 3.86 9.64 -7.51
C ALA A 114 2.44 10.01 -7.06
N ARG A 115 1.86 11.05 -7.67
CA ARG A 115 0.47 11.43 -7.44
C ARG A 115 -0.47 10.31 -7.88
N LEU A 116 -0.33 9.82 -9.11
CA LEU A 116 -1.13 8.70 -9.64
C LEU A 116 -1.07 7.47 -8.73
N TYR A 117 0.14 7.03 -8.38
CA TYR A 117 0.35 5.86 -7.55
C TYR A 117 -0.33 6.03 -6.18
N GLY A 118 -0.05 7.13 -5.49
CA GLY A 118 -0.61 7.36 -4.16
C GLY A 118 -2.13 7.52 -4.18
N ASP A 119 -2.70 8.15 -5.22
CA ASP A 119 -4.15 8.32 -5.36
C ASP A 119 -4.84 6.95 -5.51
N LEU A 120 -4.30 6.08 -6.39
CA LEU A 120 -4.82 4.72 -6.58
C LEU A 120 -4.57 3.81 -5.37
N ASP A 121 -3.44 3.95 -4.70
CA ASP A 121 -3.12 3.16 -3.51
C ASP A 121 -4.01 3.53 -2.32
N HIS A 122 -4.43 4.79 -2.21
CA HIS A 122 -5.46 5.20 -1.25
C HIS A 122 -6.84 4.66 -1.62
N VAL A 123 -7.18 4.53 -2.90
CA VAL A 123 -8.41 3.84 -3.32
C VAL A 123 -8.37 2.36 -2.92
N HIS A 124 -7.20 1.72 -3.06
CA HIS A 124 -6.97 0.32 -2.68
C HIS A 124 -8.05 -0.60 -3.26
N SER A 125 -8.17 -0.56 -4.59
CA SER A 125 -9.25 -1.10 -5.41
C SER A 125 -9.59 -2.58 -5.22
N PHE A 126 -8.64 -3.41 -4.82
CA PHE A 126 -8.78 -4.87 -4.77
C PHE A 126 -8.66 -5.41 -3.34
N HIS A 127 -9.15 -6.62 -3.10
CA HIS A 127 -9.06 -7.28 -1.79
C HIS A 127 -7.60 -7.52 -1.37
N GLU A 128 -6.80 -8.00 -2.31
CA GLU A 128 -5.36 -8.20 -2.16
C GLU A 128 -4.66 -7.84 -3.48
N GLY A 129 -3.33 -7.68 -3.48
CA GLY A 129 -2.58 -7.52 -4.72
C GLY A 129 -2.40 -6.11 -5.25
N ASN A 130 -3.07 -5.11 -4.66
CA ASN A 130 -3.02 -3.70 -5.06
C ASN A 130 -1.61 -3.20 -5.42
N SER A 131 -0.62 -3.40 -4.54
CA SER A 131 0.72 -2.87 -4.78
C SER A 131 1.42 -3.48 -5.98
N ARG A 132 1.19 -4.77 -6.25
CA ARG A 132 1.77 -5.47 -7.41
C ARG A 132 1.13 -4.97 -8.70
N THR A 133 -0.19 -4.85 -8.72
CA THR A 133 -0.94 -4.29 -9.84
C THR A 133 -0.55 -2.86 -10.14
N LEU A 134 -0.45 -1.99 -9.13
CA LEU A 134 -0.11 -0.57 -9.34
C LEU A 134 1.34 -0.37 -9.81
N ARG A 135 2.29 -1.19 -9.34
CA ARG A 135 3.66 -1.15 -9.84
C ARG A 135 3.74 -1.56 -11.31
N GLU A 136 3.01 -2.59 -11.72
CA GLU A 136 2.97 -2.97 -13.14
C GLU A 136 2.25 -1.94 -14.01
N LEU A 137 1.11 -1.41 -13.57
CA LEU A 137 0.41 -0.35 -14.31
C LEU A 137 1.33 0.86 -14.54
N THR A 138 2.04 1.30 -13.48
CA THR A 138 2.92 2.47 -13.56
C THR A 138 4.21 2.19 -14.34
N ARG A 139 4.75 0.96 -14.30
CA ARG A 139 5.86 0.54 -15.15
C ARG A 139 5.48 0.57 -16.63
N SER A 140 4.35 -0.04 -16.99
CA SER A 140 3.83 -0.03 -18.37
C SER A 140 3.56 1.39 -18.87
N LEU A 141 2.97 2.24 -18.02
CA LEU A 141 2.72 3.64 -18.32
C LEU A 141 4.03 4.43 -18.55
N ALA A 142 5.04 4.20 -17.72
CA ALA A 142 6.35 4.82 -17.89
C ALA A 142 6.99 4.38 -19.21
N GLN A 143 6.92 3.10 -19.54
CA GLN A 143 7.47 2.53 -20.76
C GLN A 143 6.86 3.20 -22.01
N GLU A 144 5.53 3.37 -22.05
CA GLU A 144 4.85 4.09 -23.14
C GLU A 144 5.17 5.59 -23.17
N ALA A 145 5.52 6.18 -22.03
CA ALA A 145 5.92 7.58 -21.94
C ALA A 145 7.42 7.83 -22.24
N GLY A 146 8.20 6.78 -22.54
CA GLY A 146 9.62 6.88 -22.88
C GLY A 146 10.58 6.76 -21.70
N TYR A 147 10.12 6.20 -20.58
CA TYR A 147 10.92 5.95 -19.39
C TYR A 147 10.90 4.47 -19.00
N ASP A 148 12.00 3.96 -18.49
CA ASP A 148 12.02 2.72 -17.72
C ASP A 148 11.87 3.08 -16.24
N LEU A 149 10.93 2.42 -15.57
CA LEU A 149 10.63 2.64 -14.15
C LEU A 149 10.84 1.33 -13.40
N ASN A 150 11.96 1.24 -12.69
CA ASN A 150 12.30 0.10 -11.88
C ASN A 150 11.89 0.35 -10.41
N TRP A 151 10.91 -0.42 -9.93
CA TRP A 151 10.46 -0.38 -8.53
C TRP A 151 11.33 -1.21 -7.57
N THR A 152 12.27 -1.99 -8.09
CA THR A 152 13.16 -2.86 -7.33
C THR A 152 14.60 -2.37 -7.42
N SER A 153 15.20 -1.99 -6.29
CA SER A 153 16.64 -1.83 -6.24
C SER A 153 17.30 -3.22 -6.31
N SER A 154 18.54 -3.28 -6.80
CA SER A 154 19.36 -4.49 -6.81
C SER A 154 19.72 -5.04 -5.41
N SER A 155 19.29 -4.36 -4.34
CA SER A 155 19.57 -4.70 -2.94
C SER A 155 18.25 -5.06 -2.23
N VAL A 156 17.90 -6.34 -2.19
CA VAL A 156 16.63 -6.84 -1.64
C VAL A 156 16.74 -7.07 -0.13
N ASP A 157 17.26 -6.10 0.63
CA ASP A 157 17.25 -6.19 2.09
C ASP A 157 15.91 -5.70 2.67
N ALA A 158 15.67 -6.00 3.95
CA ALA A 158 14.43 -5.61 4.64
C ALA A 158 14.27 -4.09 4.75
N ALA A 159 15.37 -3.34 4.81
CA ALA A 159 15.35 -1.90 4.93
C ALA A 159 14.80 -1.24 3.66
N GLU A 160 15.25 -1.69 2.49
CA GLU A 160 14.76 -1.18 1.21
C GLU A 160 13.28 -1.52 0.96
N ARG A 161 12.84 -2.73 1.35
CA ARG A 161 11.40 -3.07 1.31
C ARG A 161 10.58 -2.15 2.20
N ASN A 162 11.04 -1.94 3.43
CA ASN A 162 10.38 -1.07 4.39
C ASN A 162 10.33 0.39 3.89
N ARG A 163 11.37 0.85 3.19
CA ARG A 163 11.44 2.20 2.60
C ARG A 163 10.22 2.48 1.69
N LEU A 164 9.93 1.57 0.76
CA LEU A 164 8.77 1.68 -0.12
C LEU A 164 7.45 1.59 0.63
N TYR A 165 7.34 0.68 1.62
CA TYR A 165 6.11 0.57 2.41
C TYR A 165 5.82 1.82 3.24
N VAL A 166 6.85 2.40 3.87
CA VAL A 166 6.72 3.67 4.60
C VAL A 166 6.28 4.81 3.68
N ALA A 167 6.93 4.96 2.53
CA ALA A 167 6.61 6.02 1.57
C ALA A 167 5.14 5.94 1.11
N ARG A 168 4.65 4.73 0.86
CA ARG A 168 3.26 4.46 0.50
C ARG A 168 2.30 4.75 1.65
N ASP A 169 2.60 4.26 2.84
CA ASP A 169 1.73 4.43 4.00
C ASP A 169 1.59 5.93 4.36
N ILE A 170 2.66 6.71 4.25
CA ILE A 170 2.61 8.18 4.36
C ILE A 170 1.68 8.77 3.30
N ALA A 171 1.87 8.41 2.03
CA ALA A 171 1.09 8.94 0.93
C ALA A 171 -0.41 8.61 1.05
N VAL A 172 -0.75 7.43 1.56
CA VAL A 172 -2.14 7.01 1.81
C VAL A 172 -2.73 7.78 2.99
N LEU A 173 -2.01 7.87 4.12
CA LEU A 173 -2.49 8.58 5.31
C LEU A 173 -2.69 10.07 5.06
N GLU A 174 -1.83 10.71 4.25
CA GLU A 174 -1.99 12.11 3.87
C GLU A 174 -3.21 12.36 2.98
N ARG A 175 -3.67 11.35 2.23
CA ARG A 175 -4.92 11.39 1.45
C ARG A 175 -6.15 11.13 2.30
N ALA A 176 -6.04 10.19 3.24
CA ALA A 176 -7.10 9.88 4.19
C ALA A 176 -7.35 11.05 5.15
N PHE A 177 -6.29 11.75 5.58
CA PHE A 177 -6.36 12.86 6.53
C PHE A 177 -5.56 14.09 6.04
N PRO A 178 -6.09 14.83 5.03
CA PRO A 178 -5.38 15.98 4.47
C PRO A 178 -5.08 17.05 5.52
N GLY A 179 -3.83 17.50 5.57
CA GLY A 179 -3.37 18.55 6.49
C GLY A 179 -3.38 18.13 7.96
N LEU A 180 -3.35 16.83 8.27
CA LEU A 180 -3.31 16.36 9.66
C LEU A 180 -2.02 16.79 10.36
N THR A 181 -2.19 17.44 11.51
CA THR A 181 -1.10 17.82 12.42
C THR A 181 -1.25 17.06 13.74
N PRO A 182 -0.16 16.91 14.53
CA PRO A 182 -0.26 16.31 15.87
C PRO A 182 -1.27 17.03 16.77
N GLN A 183 -1.33 18.37 16.69
CA GLN A 183 -2.29 19.16 17.45
C GLN A 183 -3.74 18.84 17.06
N ARG A 184 -4.06 18.85 15.77
CA ARG A 184 -5.39 18.48 15.28
C ARG A 184 -5.76 17.05 15.68
N GLY A 185 -4.78 16.15 15.68
CA GLY A 185 -4.92 14.79 16.19
C GLY A 185 -5.35 14.73 17.66
N MET A 186 -4.75 15.53 18.53
CA MET A 186 -5.08 15.57 19.97
C MET A 186 -6.46 16.20 20.25
N GLU A 187 -6.98 17.00 19.32
CA GLU A 187 -8.26 17.72 19.47
C GLU A 187 -9.43 16.97 18.83
N THR A 188 -9.17 15.95 18.00
CA THR A 188 -10.23 15.22 17.28
C THR A 188 -10.93 14.17 18.16
N ASN A 189 -12.22 13.95 17.89
CA ASN A 189 -12.98 12.82 18.44
C ASN A 189 -12.97 11.59 17.52
N ASN A 190 -12.31 11.68 16.35
CA ASN A 190 -12.20 10.57 15.41
C ASN A 190 -10.95 9.74 15.75
N ARG A 191 -11.18 8.49 16.18
CA ARG A 191 -10.11 7.56 16.54
C ARG A 191 -9.08 7.36 15.41
N ALA A 192 -9.53 7.20 14.17
CA ALA A 192 -8.66 6.96 13.02
C ALA A 192 -7.73 8.16 12.76
N GLU A 193 -8.28 9.37 12.90
CA GLU A 193 -7.50 10.61 12.75
C GLU A 193 -6.51 10.80 13.90
N PHE A 194 -6.90 10.47 15.15
CA PHE A 194 -6.01 10.47 16.29
C PHE A 194 -4.84 9.49 16.09
N GLU A 195 -5.12 8.23 15.73
CA GLU A 195 -4.10 7.20 15.50
C GLU A 195 -3.16 7.57 14.33
N ALA A 196 -3.70 8.09 13.23
CA ALA A 196 -2.91 8.60 12.10
C ALA A 196 -1.99 9.76 12.52
N SER A 197 -2.44 10.63 13.43
CA SER A 197 -1.65 11.76 13.92
C SER A 197 -0.43 11.34 14.74
N LEU A 198 -0.49 10.15 15.36
CA LEU A 198 0.63 9.55 16.08
C LEU A 198 1.56 8.79 15.13
N ALA A 199 1.00 8.10 14.14
CA ALA A 199 1.76 7.31 13.17
C ALA A 199 2.59 8.18 12.21
N LEU A 200 2.00 9.21 11.62
CA LEU A 200 2.64 10.04 10.59
C LEU A 200 4.00 10.63 11.01
N PRO A 201 4.15 11.25 12.20
CA PRO A 201 5.46 11.74 12.66
C PRO A 201 6.51 10.64 12.81
N ALA A 202 6.11 9.44 13.25
CA ALA A 202 7.03 8.31 13.38
C ALA A 202 7.46 7.78 12.00
N LEU A 203 6.52 7.61 11.08
CA LEU A 203 6.80 7.17 9.71
C LEU A 203 7.72 8.14 8.98
N ARG A 204 7.49 9.45 9.11
CA ARG A 204 8.34 10.49 8.51
C ARG A 204 9.77 10.54 9.07
N ARG A 205 10.01 10.00 10.26
CA ARG A 205 11.36 9.87 10.85
C ARG A 205 12.10 8.62 10.39
N ALA A 206 11.38 7.60 9.93
CA ALA A 206 12.03 6.41 9.39
C ALA A 206 12.86 6.81 8.15
N PRO A 207 14.04 6.20 7.94
CA PRO A 207 14.80 6.39 6.72
C PRO A 207 13.94 5.91 5.54
N GLY A 208 13.40 6.85 4.80
CA GLY A 208 12.37 6.62 3.79
C GLY A 208 12.26 7.84 2.90
N ALA A 209 12.55 7.69 1.61
CA ALA A 209 12.28 8.79 0.70
C ALA A 209 10.80 8.76 0.31
N SER A 210 10.25 9.91 -0.10
CA SER A 210 8.89 10.02 -0.60
C SER A 210 8.66 9.11 -1.81
N LEU A 211 7.40 8.84 -2.17
CA LEU A 211 7.09 8.16 -3.42
C LEU A 211 7.78 8.83 -4.61
N GLU A 212 7.85 10.16 -4.64
CA GLU A 212 8.57 10.91 -5.67
C GLU A 212 10.05 10.52 -5.72
N ALA A 213 10.74 10.51 -4.58
CA ALA A 213 12.15 10.18 -4.55
C ALA A 213 12.43 8.71 -4.93
N ILE A 214 11.59 7.77 -4.48
CA ILE A 214 11.71 6.36 -4.89
C ILE A 214 11.51 6.21 -6.40
N ILE A 215 10.46 6.83 -6.95
CA ILE A 215 10.19 6.79 -8.39
C ILE A 215 11.36 7.42 -9.14
N ARG A 216 11.89 8.57 -8.67
CA ARG A 216 12.99 9.27 -9.32
C ARG A 216 14.26 8.43 -9.41
N GLU A 217 14.60 7.73 -8.33
CA GLU A 217 15.76 6.83 -8.26
C GLU A 217 15.61 5.64 -9.21
N GLY A 218 14.39 5.13 -9.38
CA GLY A 218 14.07 4.03 -10.29
C GLY A 218 13.85 4.45 -11.74
N LEU A 219 13.86 5.75 -12.06
CA LEU A 219 13.48 6.28 -13.37
C LEU A 219 14.69 6.50 -14.27
N THR A 220 14.72 5.86 -15.43
CA THR A 220 15.73 6.08 -16.46
C THR A 220 15.09 6.42 -17.82
N PRO A 221 15.57 7.43 -18.56
CA PRO A 221 15.06 7.70 -19.90
C PRO A 221 15.40 6.55 -20.86
N ILE A 222 14.42 6.10 -21.65
CA ILE A 222 14.67 5.14 -22.72
C ILE A 222 15.28 5.89 -23.90
N THR A 223 16.53 5.56 -24.24
CA THR A 223 17.12 6.05 -25.50
C THR A 223 16.38 5.39 -26.67
N PRO A 224 15.96 6.12 -27.72
CA PRO A 224 15.34 5.51 -28.88
C PRO A 224 16.36 4.65 -29.63
N VAL A 225 16.48 3.39 -29.26
CA VAL A 225 16.98 2.34 -30.14
C VAL A 225 15.75 1.78 -30.82
N GLN A 226 15.80 1.64 -32.16
CA GLN A 226 14.71 1.22 -33.04
C GLN A 226 13.73 0.30 -32.30
N GLN A 227 12.53 0.81 -32.01
CA GLN A 227 11.48 0.05 -31.31
C GLN A 227 11.10 -1.15 -32.18
N GLU A 228 11.69 -2.30 -31.90
CA GLU A 228 11.09 -3.56 -32.32
C GLU A 228 9.74 -3.69 -31.61
N SER A 229 8.71 -4.10 -32.35
CA SER A 229 7.38 -4.29 -31.82
C SER A 229 7.42 -5.37 -30.73
N THR A 230 7.38 -4.97 -29.47
CA THR A 230 7.23 -5.91 -28.35
C THR A 230 5.87 -6.60 -28.49
N PRO A 231 5.81 -7.94 -28.43
CA PRO A 231 4.54 -8.66 -28.38
C PRO A 231 3.72 -8.18 -27.18
N ALA A 232 2.40 -8.12 -27.32
CA ALA A 232 1.51 -7.62 -26.28
C ALA A 232 0.20 -8.39 -26.23
N ILE A 233 -0.42 -8.42 -25.05
CA ILE A 233 -1.75 -8.98 -24.82
C ILE A 233 -2.76 -7.83 -24.83
N GLU A 234 -3.85 -7.92 -25.58
CA GLU A 234 -4.91 -6.91 -25.52
C GLU A 234 -5.69 -7.05 -24.20
N ALA A 235 -5.92 -5.96 -23.46
CA ALA A 235 -6.67 -6.01 -22.20
C ALA A 235 -8.05 -6.67 -22.33
N SER A 236 -8.72 -6.47 -23.47
CA SER A 236 -10.00 -7.12 -23.80
C SER A 236 -9.92 -8.65 -23.91
N ALA A 237 -8.73 -9.20 -24.20
CA ALA A 237 -8.48 -10.64 -24.31
C ALA A 237 -8.24 -11.32 -22.94
N VAL A 238 -8.06 -10.55 -21.86
CA VAL A 238 -7.79 -11.07 -20.50
C VAL A 238 -9.09 -11.44 -19.75
N ALA A 239 -10.22 -11.61 -20.46
CA ALA A 239 -11.55 -11.82 -19.88
C ALA A 239 -11.59 -12.85 -18.72
N ALA A 240 -12.35 -12.50 -17.67
CA ALA A 240 -12.40 -13.17 -16.36
C ALA A 240 -12.58 -14.71 -16.42
N PRO A 241 -11.87 -15.49 -15.58
CA PRO A 241 -11.86 -16.95 -15.71
C PRO A 241 -13.17 -17.57 -15.20
N ALA A 242 -14.05 -17.94 -16.13
CA ALA A 242 -14.91 -19.09 -15.94
C ALA A 242 -14.10 -20.37 -16.26
N GLY A 243 -13.39 -20.85 -15.24
CA GLY A 243 -12.85 -22.21 -15.13
C GLY A 243 -12.37 -22.91 -16.41
N LYS A 244 -11.15 -22.63 -16.85
CA LYS A 244 -10.25 -23.61 -17.50
C LYS A 244 -8.83 -23.04 -17.58
N PRO A 245 -7.78 -23.81 -17.25
CA PRO A 245 -6.41 -23.35 -17.42
C PRO A 245 -6.12 -23.24 -18.92
N LEU A 246 -5.67 -22.06 -19.35
CA LEU A 246 -5.04 -21.88 -20.66
C LEU A 246 -3.72 -22.67 -20.65
N GLY A 247 -3.73 -23.83 -21.29
CA GLY A 247 -2.53 -24.62 -21.52
C GLY A 247 -1.64 -23.91 -22.52
N ILE A 248 -0.49 -23.42 -22.08
CA ILE A 248 0.53 -22.86 -22.98
C ILE A 248 1.56 -23.96 -23.23
N ALA A 249 1.38 -24.68 -24.33
CA ALA A 249 2.43 -25.49 -24.92
C ALA A 249 3.24 -24.59 -25.87
N GLY A 250 4.53 -24.41 -25.57
CA GLY A 250 5.54 -24.13 -26.59
C GLY A 250 6.00 -22.69 -26.76
N MET A 251 6.49 -22.01 -25.71
CA MET A 251 7.47 -20.92 -25.88
C MET A 251 8.52 -20.80 -24.76
N ALA A 252 8.64 -21.76 -23.84
CA ALA A 252 9.55 -21.66 -22.70
C ALA A 252 10.65 -22.73 -22.74
N LEU A 253 11.70 -22.51 -23.54
CA LEU A 253 12.96 -23.26 -23.36
C LEU A 253 14.23 -22.39 -23.45
N ALA A 254 14.14 -21.13 -23.91
CA ALA A 254 15.30 -20.21 -23.95
C ALA A 254 15.33 -19.20 -22.79
N ALA A 255 14.18 -18.89 -22.16
CA ALA A 255 14.09 -17.92 -21.05
C ALA A 255 14.51 -18.52 -19.69
N LEU A 256 14.40 -19.85 -19.51
CA LEU A 256 14.72 -20.55 -18.26
C LEU A 256 16.22 -20.48 -17.89
N SER A 257 17.13 -20.41 -18.86
CA SER A 257 18.58 -20.43 -18.57
C SER A 257 19.16 -19.09 -18.11
N ARG A 258 18.46 -17.97 -18.32
CA ARG A 258 18.90 -16.65 -17.80
C ARG A 258 18.30 -16.29 -16.44
N HIS A 259 17.19 -16.93 -16.06
CA HIS A 259 16.58 -16.75 -14.75
C HIS A 259 16.94 -17.82 -13.71
N GLN A 260 17.36 -19.03 -14.08
CA GLN A 260 17.74 -20.05 -13.08
C GLN A 260 18.95 -19.63 -12.22
N ALA A 261 19.92 -18.90 -12.79
CA ALA A 261 21.04 -18.36 -12.03
C ALA A 261 20.66 -17.25 -11.03
N ALA A 262 19.50 -16.61 -11.21
CA ALA A 262 18.94 -15.64 -10.25
C ALA A 262 18.06 -16.31 -9.18
N ILE A 263 17.54 -17.52 -9.45
CA ILE A 263 16.66 -18.26 -8.54
C ILE A 263 17.49 -19.07 -7.52
N ASP A 264 18.67 -19.56 -7.88
CA ASP A 264 19.54 -20.33 -6.95
C ASP A 264 20.25 -19.44 -5.89
N GLY A 265 20.18 -18.11 -6.04
CA GLY A 265 20.64 -17.13 -5.05
C GLY A 265 19.52 -16.29 -4.39
N SER A 266 18.27 -16.47 -4.81
CA SER A 266 17.12 -15.71 -4.33
C SER A 266 16.29 -16.56 -3.37
N ALA A 267 16.58 -16.42 -2.07
CA ALA A 267 15.61 -16.80 -1.07
C ALA A 267 14.35 -15.94 -1.28
N ALA A 268 13.24 -16.58 -1.66
CA ALA A 268 11.94 -15.92 -1.73
C ALA A 268 11.71 -15.13 -0.42
N PRO A 269 11.48 -13.80 -0.48
CA PRO A 269 11.42 -12.99 0.71
C PRO A 269 10.29 -13.45 1.62
N ALA A 270 10.53 -13.40 2.93
CA ALA A 270 9.50 -13.63 3.91
C ALA A 270 8.35 -12.63 3.70
N PRO A 271 7.10 -13.09 3.81
CA PRO A 271 5.93 -12.29 3.49
C PRO A 271 5.67 -11.20 4.52
N TYR A 272 5.10 -10.10 4.02
CA TYR A 272 4.53 -9.02 4.79
C TYR A 272 3.27 -9.50 5.50
N THR A 273 3.33 -9.76 6.80
CA THR A 273 2.17 -10.27 7.54
C THR A 273 1.17 -9.16 7.81
N SER A 274 0.06 -9.16 7.07
CA SER A 274 -1.17 -8.48 7.47
C SER A 274 -1.68 -9.13 8.74
N VAL A 275 -1.75 -8.38 9.85
CA VAL A 275 -2.46 -8.86 11.04
C VAL A 275 -3.95 -8.91 10.67
N ALA A 276 -4.58 -10.08 10.88
CA ALA A 276 -5.93 -10.38 10.41
C ALA A 276 -6.95 -9.31 10.81
N ASP A 277 -7.77 -8.93 9.83
CA ASP A 277 -8.90 -8.00 9.90
C ASP A 277 -9.89 -8.40 11.00
N ARG A 278 -10.14 -7.48 11.95
CA ARG A 278 -11.16 -7.63 13.01
C ARG A 278 -12.30 -6.65 12.76
N THR A 279 -12.96 -6.74 11.62
CA THR A 279 -14.20 -6.00 11.32
C THR A 279 -15.44 -6.81 11.64
N HIS A 280 -15.61 -7.25 12.91
CA HIS A 280 -16.93 -7.50 13.53
C HIS A 280 -16.76 -7.90 15.01
N LEU A 281 -16.92 -6.92 15.91
CA LEU A 281 -17.26 -7.18 17.31
C LEU A 281 -18.66 -6.59 17.53
N PRO A 282 -19.66 -7.39 17.95
CA PRO A 282 -20.96 -6.82 18.33
C PRO A 282 -20.79 -5.90 19.54
N PRO A 283 -21.66 -4.87 19.71
CA PRO A 283 -21.57 -3.97 20.86
C PRO A 283 -21.71 -4.76 22.17
N PRO A 284 -20.98 -4.39 23.24
CA PRO A 284 -21.10 -5.08 24.51
C PRO A 284 -22.52 -4.97 25.04
N SER A 285 -23.10 -6.13 25.34
CA SER A 285 -24.40 -6.25 26.01
C SER A 285 -24.33 -5.56 27.37
N THR A 286 -25.30 -4.70 27.66
CA THR A 286 -25.54 -4.14 28.99
C THR A 286 -25.91 -5.28 29.94
N SER A 287 -24.93 -5.81 30.67
CA SER A 287 -25.16 -6.70 31.79
C SER A 287 -24.79 -5.98 33.08
N SER A 288 -25.81 -5.81 33.91
CA SER A 288 -25.82 -5.18 35.22
C SER A 288 -24.63 -5.59 36.10
N LEU A 289 -23.93 -4.59 36.66
CA LEU A 289 -22.97 -4.77 37.74
C LEU A 289 -23.70 -5.22 39.02
N PRO A 290 -23.18 -6.18 39.79
CA PRO A 290 -23.76 -6.55 41.06
C PRO A 290 -23.42 -5.53 42.16
N ILE A 291 -24.44 -5.19 42.94
CA ILE A 291 -24.40 -4.42 44.17
C ILE A 291 -23.62 -5.22 45.22
N ALA A 292 -22.62 -4.60 45.86
CA ALA A 292 -21.97 -5.11 47.08
C ALA A 292 -22.37 -4.24 48.30
N PRO A 293 -22.53 -4.83 49.50
CA PRO A 293 -23.37 -4.27 50.56
C PRO A 293 -22.63 -3.32 51.52
N ALA A 294 -23.44 -2.51 52.21
CA ALA A 294 -23.04 -1.55 53.22
C ALA A 294 -22.90 -2.14 54.65
N GLY A 295 -22.01 -1.52 55.45
CA GLY A 295 -21.92 -1.62 56.92
C GLY A 295 -20.61 -2.25 57.40
N LYS A 296 -19.86 -1.75 58.40
CA LYS A 296 -20.06 -0.69 59.41
C LYS A 296 -18.70 -0.12 59.86
N SER A 297 -18.79 1.09 60.41
CA SER A 297 -17.82 1.95 61.10
C SER A 297 -16.94 1.30 62.17
N VAL A 298 -15.69 1.77 62.30
CA VAL A 298 -15.05 2.15 63.58
C VAL A 298 -14.09 3.34 63.35
N THR A 299 -14.13 4.25 64.33
CA THR A 299 -13.44 5.51 64.61
C THR A 299 -11.90 5.44 64.66
N GLU A 300 -11.19 6.54 64.35
CA GLU A 300 -10.51 7.44 65.33
C GLU A 300 -9.33 8.26 64.72
N ALA A 301 -9.23 9.52 65.19
CA ALA A 301 -8.07 10.43 65.27
C ALA A 301 -7.40 11.04 64.02
N ALA A 302 -7.54 12.37 63.91
CA ALA A 302 -6.61 13.30 63.28
C ALA A 302 -5.34 13.51 64.15
N PRO A 303 -4.26 14.10 63.61
CA PRO A 303 -4.15 15.56 63.77
C PRO A 303 -3.54 16.35 62.58
N GLU A 304 -4.06 17.58 62.53
CA GLU A 304 -3.61 18.88 62.02
C GLU A 304 -2.14 19.22 61.66
N ARG A 305 -2.04 20.17 60.67
CA ARG A 305 -0.99 21.20 60.37
C ARG A 305 0.25 20.72 59.59
N LYS A 306 0.77 21.40 58.54
CA LYS A 306 1.00 22.85 58.34
C LYS A 306 1.03 23.27 56.86
N SER A 307 0.64 24.52 56.65
CA SER A 307 0.71 25.36 55.45
C SER A 307 2.13 25.71 55.02
N ALA A 308 2.35 25.89 53.71
CA ALA A 308 3.36 26.80 53.16
C ALA A 308 2.93 27.26 51.76
N GLU A 309 2.42 28.49 51.69
CA GLU A 309 2.35 29.31 50.48
C GLU A 309 3.76 29.77 50.09
N TYR A 310 4.07 29.81 48.79
CA TYR A 310 5.00 30.81 48.25
C TYR A 310 4.51 31.27 46.87
N ARG A 311 4.33 32.58 46.74
CA ARG A 311 3.89 33.34 45.55
C ARG A 311 5.10 34.00 44.86
N PRO A 312 4.95 34.50 43.62
CA PRO A 312 6.03 34.75 42.66
C PRO A 312 6.68 36.13 42.79
N SER A 313 7.87 36.33 42.22
CA SER A 313 8.48 37.65 41.99
C SER A 313 8.58 37.99 40.51
N ARG A 314 8.22 39.24 40.19
CA ARG A 314 8.27 39.94 38.90
C ARG A 314 9.70 40.43 38.55
N ASP A 315 9.98 40.48 37.23
CA ASP A 315 10.62 41.50 36.35
C ASP A 315 11.32 42.76 36.95
N PRO A 316 12.15 43.57 36.22
CA PRO A 316 12.25 43.73 34.74
C PRO A 316 13.67 43.96 34.12
N SER A 317 13.70 44.12 32.79
CA SER A 317 14.78 44.58 31.87
C SER A 317 15.42 45.95 32.22
N PRO A 318 16.49 46.36 31.50
CA PRO A 318 16.40 46.90 30.14
C PRO A 318 17.16 46.11 29.06
#